data_AF-G5NBK2-F1
#
_entry.id   AF-G5NBK2-F1
#
_cell.length_a   1.000
_cell.length_b   1.000
_cell.length_c   1.000
_cell.angle_alpha   90.00
_cell.angle_beta   90.00
_cell.angle_gamma   90.00
#
_symmetry.space_group_name_H-M   'P 1'
#
loop_
_entity.id
_entity.type
_entity.pdbx_description
1 polymer ?
#
loop_
_entity_poly.entity_id
_entity_poly.type
_entity_poly.pdbx_seq_one_letter_code
_entity_poly.pdbx_strand_id
1 'polypeptide(L)'
;MDSEAHSPWNGFYITALLKKNAAQARDASIKQFLSDGSAYWGENFRLYTSRWKEEVRGNTDTQIDNIYHASRRGIMVRESLVRALPTDDPLFNDPRQAGEGYPFDNLQMSSLRPGTPVYTLTKSKDQRWQYVVSPAVTGWVHSEDIASTDQKFITQWVLLAHKQLGAFINAPVSVHAAGVYYFTGR
;
A
#
# COMPACT_ATOMS: atom_id res chain seq x y z
N MET A 1 -16.92 15.94 -6.18
CA MET A 1 -17.06 14.48 -6.34
C MET A 1 -18.38 14.09 -5.72
N ASP A 2 -19.05 13.12 -6.32
CA ASP A 2 -20.26 12.50 -5.76
C ASP A 2 -19.95 11.90 -4.37
N SER A 3 -20.87 12.04 -3.41
CA SER A 3 -20.74 11.45 -2.06
C SER A 3 -20.74 9.92 -2.07
N GLU A 4 -21.30 9.27 -3.10
CA GLU A 4 -21.35 7.82 -3.22
C GLU A 4 -20.08 7.21 -3.85
N ALA A 5 -19.21 8.03 -4.44
CA ALA A 5 -18.00 7.55 -5.09
C ALA A 5 -16.97 7.01 -4.07
N HIS A 6 -16.66 5.72 -4.14
CA HIS A 6 -15.61 5.05 -3.34
C HIS A 6 -14.18 5.35 -3.84
N SER A 7 -13.86 6.64 -3.98
CA SER A 7 -12.53 7.10 -4.41
C SER A 7 -11.68 7.50 -3.20
N PRO A 8 -10.39 7.13 -3.14
CA PRO A 8 -9.47 7.64 -2.11
C PRO A 8 -9.29 9.16 -2.11
N TRP A 9 -9.63 9.85 -3.20
CA TRP A 9 -9.61 11.32 -3.24
C TRP A 9 -10.91 11.96 -2.76
N ASN A 10 -11.94 11.17 -2.47
CA ASN A 10 -13.23 11.66 -1.98
C ASN A 10 -13.21 11.80 -0.45
N GLY A 11 -13.27 13.04 0.04
CA GLY A 11 -13.27 13.34 1.46
C GLY A 11 -14.46 12.75 2.22
N PHE A 12 -15.64 12.60 1.62
CA PHE A 12 -16.81 12.00 2.28
C PHE A 12 -16.59 10.50 2.53
N TYR A 13 -16.14 9.78 1.50
CA TYR A 13 -15.80 8.37 1.59
C TYR A 13 -14.71 8.12 2.64
N ILE A 14 -13.61 8.87 2.59
CA ILE A 14 -12.51 8.72 3.55
C ILE A 14 -12.96 9.09 4.96
N THR A 15 -13.74 10.16 5.15
CA THR A 15 -14.27 10.51 6.48
C THR A 15 -15.12 9.39 7.07
N ALA A 16 -15.98 8.76 6.25
CA ALA A 16 -16.78 7.62 6.69
C ALA A 16 -15.92 6.39 7.04
N LEU A 17 -14.85 6.14 6.28
CA LEU A 17 -13.89 5.07 6.54
C LEU A 17 -13.13 5.30 7.85
N LEU A 18 -12.63 6.53 8.07
CA LEU A 18 -11.88 6.92 9.27
C LEU A 18 -12.71 6.81 10.56
N LYS A 19 -14.01 7.12 10.50
CA LYS A 19 -14.93 7.02 11.64
C LYS A 19 -15.35 5.60 12.01
N LYS A 20 -15.11 4.63 11.13
CA LYS A 20 -15.40 3.21 11.41
C LYS A 20 -14.20 2.61 12.13
N ASN A 21 -13.35 1.88 11.41
CA ASN A 21 -12.28 1.07 11.97
C ASN A 21 -11.05 1.07 11.03
N ALA A 22 -10.56 2.25 10.65
CA ALA A 22 -9.46 2.38 9.69
C ALA A 22 -8.16 1.65 10.10
N ALA A 23 -7.96 1.43 11.40
CA ALA A 23 -6.81 0.69 11.94
C ALA A 23 -7.01 -0.83 11.98
N GLN A 24 -8.24 -1.34 11.94
CA GLN A 24 -8.55 -2.74 12.26
C GLN A 24 -7.80 -3.75 11.38
N ALA A 25 -7.72 -3.52 10.07
CA ALA A 25 -7.02 -4.44 9.16
C ALA A 25 -5.51 -4.48 9.42
N ARG A 26 -4.91 -3.32 9.71
CA ARG A 26 -3.48 -3.22 10.07
C ARG A 26 -3.22 -3.91 11.41
N ASP A 27 -4.05 -3.62 12.41
CA ASP A 27 -3.87 -4.15 13.76
C ASP A 27 -4.10 -5.68 13.79
N ALA A 28 -5.02 -6.19 12.95
CA ALA A 28 -5.18 -7.61 12.71
C ALA A 28 -3.92 -8.24 12.10
N SER A 29 -3.30 -7.59 11.12
CA SER A 29 -2.04 -8.06 10.51
C SER A 29 -0.89 -8.06 11.52
N ILE A 30 -0.75 -6.99 12.33
CA ILE A 30 0.21 -6.92 13.43
C ILE A 30 -0.01 -8.08 14.42
N LYS A 31 -1.26 -8.34 14.82
CA LYS A 31 -1.60 -9.42 15.74
C LYS A 31 -1.26 -10.79 15.16
N GLN A 32 -1.62 -11.03 13.90
CA GLN A 32 -1.39 -12.30 13.22
C GLN A 32 0.10 -12.60 13.09
N PHE A 33 0.86 -11.67 12.50
CA PHE A 33 2.22 -11.94 12.07
C PHE A 33 3.30 -11.66 13.11
N LEU A 34 3.03 -10.77 14.08
CA LEU A 34 4.05 -10.31 15.02
C LEU A 34 3.83 -10.81 16.44
N SER A 35 2.77 -11.57 16.73
CA SER A 35 2.52 -12.10 18.08
C SER A 35 3.64 -13.05 18.55
N ASP A 36 3.88 -13.12 19.85
CA ASP A 36 4.99 -13.90 20.42
C ASP A 36 4.90 -15.39 20.08
N GLY A 37 3.67 -15.94 20.07
CA GLY A 37 3.40 -17.35 19.74
C GLY A 37 3.39 -17.69 18.25
N SER A 38 3.49 -16.70 17.35
CA SER A 38 3.54 -16.97 15.90
C SER A 38 4.92 -17.49 15.48
N ALA A 39 4.97 -18.42 14.52
CA ALA A 39 6.21 -18.96 13.98
C ALA A 39 6.18 -18.85 12.46
N TYR A 40 7.06 -18.02 11.92
CA TYR A 40 7.15 -17.75 10.49
C TYR A 40 8.61 -17.70 10.05
N TRP A 41 8.86 -18.02 8.78
CA TRP A 41 10.18 -18.16 8.20
C TRP A 41 10.49 -16.97 7.28
N GLY A 42 11.72 -16.47 7.36
CA GLY A 42 12.23 -15.43 6.45
C GLY A 42 12.84 -15.99 5.17
N GLU A 43 13.44 -15.10 4.39
CA GLU A 43 14.07 -15.38 3.10
C GLU A 43 15.22 -16.39 3.16
N ASN A 44 15.86 -16.54 4.33
CA ASN A 44 16.91 -17.52 4.58
C ASN A 44 16.38 -18.87 5.10
N PHE A 45 15.06 -19.07 5.08
CA PHE A 45 14.36 -20.24 5.59
C PHE A 45 14.65 -20.55 7.06
N ARG A 46 14.90 -19.52 7.87
CA ARG A 46 14.96 -19.60 9.33
C ARG A 46 13.79 -18.86 9.94
N LEU A 47 13.41 -19.27 11.16
CA LEU A 47 12.38 -18.60 11.93
C LEU A 47 12.78 -17.15 12.22
N TYR A 48 11.82 -16.24 12.08
CA TYR A 48 11.99 -14.87 12.55
C TYR A 48 12.18 -14.81 14.06
N THR A 49 13.14 -14.00 14.48
CA THR A 49 13.45 -13.78 15.90
C THR A 49 12.45 -12.81 16.54
N SER A 50 12.32 -12.85 17.87
CA SER A 50 11.52 -11.85 18.60
C SER A 50 11.99 -10.43 18.33
N ARG A 51 13.31 -10.23 18.19
CA ARG A 51 13.90 -8.94 17.84
C ARG A 51 13.38 -8.40 16.51
N TRP A 52 13.35 -9.22 15.46
CA TRP A 52 12.80 -8.80 14.16
C TRP A 52 11.32 -8.40 14.30
N LYS A 53 10.53 -9.18 15.06
CA LYS A 53 9.12 -8.85 15.29
C LYS A 53 8.94 -7.53 16.02
N GLU A 54 9.78 -7.27 17.03
CA GLU A 54 9.79 -6.00 17.78
C GLU A 54 10.18 -4.82 16.89
N GLU A 55 11.18 -4.98 16.02
CA GLU A 55 11.62 -3.96 15.08
C GLU A 55 10.48 -3.60 14.09
N VAL A 56 9.86 -4.60 13.45
CA VAL A 56 8.73 -4.37 12.52
C VAL A 56 7.51 -3.80 13.23
N ARG A 57 7.18 -4.31 14.44
CA ARG A 57 6.10 -3.76 15.27
C ARG A 57 6.37 -2.30 15.62
N GLY A 58 7.59 -2.00 16.03
CA GLY A 58 8.06 -0.66 16.33
C GLY A 58 7.85 0.28 15.16
N ASN A 59 8.11 -0.17 13.92
CA ASN A 59 7.94 0.64 12.72
C ASN A 59 6.47 0.82 12.27
N THR A 60 5.60 -0.15 12.58
CA THR A 60 4.19 -0.21 12.13
C THR A 60 3.20 0.49 13.07
N ASP A 61 3.49 0.48 14.37
CA ASP A 61 2.57 0.97 15.41
C ASP A 61 2.56 2.50 15.47
N THR A 62 1.81 3.09 14.54
CA THR A 62 1.60 4.53 14.40
C THR A 62 0.11 4.86 14.49
N GLN A 63 -0.22 6.08 14.93
CA GLN A 63 -1.63 6.46 15.07
C GLN A 63 -2.27 6.73 13.70
N ILE A 64 -3.52 6.32 13.54
CA ILE A 64 -4.37 6.72 12.41
C ILE A 64 -5.38 7.74 12.95
N ASP A 65 -5.36 8.93 12.36
CA ASP A 65 -6.27 10.03 12.70
C ASP A 65 -7.71 9.67 12.28
N ASN A 66 -8.70 10.10 13.06
CA ASN A 66 -10.11 9.96 12.74
C ASN A 66 -10.66 11.15 11.91
N ILE A 67 -9.83 12.13 11.58
CA ILE A 67 -10.15 13.31 10.77
C ILE A 67 -9.52 13.20 9.37
N TYR A 68 -10.29 13.61 8.35
CA TYR A 68 -9.83 13.70 6.98
C TYR A 68 -8.90 14.91 6.77
N HIS A 69 -7.79 14.68 6.06
CA HIS A 69 -6.83 15.72 5.67
C HIS A 69 -6.61 15.69 4.16
N ALA A 70 -6.98 16.78 3.49
CA ALA A 70 -6.88 16.89 2.03
C ALA A 70 -5.44 16.74 1.50
N SER A 71 -4.43 17.03 2.33
CA SER A 71 -3.00 16.90 2.01
C SER A 71 -2.49 15.45 1.98
N ARG A 72 -3.29 14.47 2.47
CA ARG A 72 -2.90 13.05 2.49
C ARG A 72 -3.30 12.29 1.21
N ARG A 73 -3.87 12.98 0.24
CA ARG A 73 -4.19 12.43 -1.08
C ARG A 73 -2.92 12.30 -1.91
N GLY A 74 -2.82 11.19 -2.63
CA GLY A 74 -1.70 10.92 -3.52
C GLY A 74 -2.08 10.06 -4.72
N ILE A 75 -1.11 9.81 -5.57
CA ILE A 75 -1.21 8.93 -6.73
C ILE A 75 0.05 8.08 -6.82
N MET A 76 -0.10 6.82 -7.21
CA MET A 76 1.05 5.96 -7.47
C MET A 76 1.79 6.43 -8.73
N VAL A 77 3.11 6.61 -8.64
CA VAL A 77 3.97 7.01 -9.78
C VAL A 77 4.77 5.85 -10.36
N ARG A 78 4.86 4.73 -9.63
CA ARG A 78 5.43 3.46 -10.08
C ARG A 78 4.59 2.29 -9.55
N GLU A 79 4.88 1.09 -10.05
CA GLU A 79 4.28 -0.12 -9.48
C GLU A 79 4.86 -0.36 -8.08
N SER A 80 4.00 -0.50 -7.08
CA SER A 80 4.38 -0.84 -5.70
C SER A 80 3.70 -2.13 -5.28
N LEU A 81 4.44 -3.00 -4.60
CA LEU A 81 3.85 -4.09 -3.85
C LEU A 81 3.12 -3.54 -2.63
N VAL A 82 1.92 -4.05 -2.38
CA VAL A 82 1.11 -3.75 -1.20
C VAL A 82 1.37 -4.83 -0.17
N ARG A 83 1.85 -4.42 0.99
CA ARG A 83 2.33 -5.30 2.05
C ARG A 83 1.41 -5.24 3.27
N ALA A 84 1.25 -6.38 3.96
CA ALA A 84 0.53 -6.45 5.23
C ALA A 84 1.30 -5.77 6.38
N LEU A 85 2.63 -5.74 6.30
CA LEU A 85 3.54 -5.06 7.22
C LEU A 85 4.55 -4.20 6.43
N PRO A 86 5.08 -3.11 7.00
CA PRO A 86 6.04 -2.21 6.35
C PRO A 86 7.45 -2.82 6.34
N THR A 87 7.62 -3.91 5.59
CA THR A 87 8.90 -4.57 5.36
C THR A 87 8.95 -5.18 3.95
N ASP A 88 10.16 -5.19 3.38
CA ASP A 88 10.47 -5.88 2.13
C ASP A 88 10.73 -7.38 2.35
N ASP A 89 10.99 -7.78 3.60
CA ASP A 89 11.27 -9.18 3.92
C ASP A 89 10.02 -10.04 3.65
N PRO A 90 10.17 -11.25 3.07
CA PRO A 90 9.07 -12.17 2.88
C PRO A 90 8.76 -12.92 4.18
N LEU A 91 7.54 -13.41 4.31
CA LEU A 91 7.13 -14.20 5.47
C LEU A 91 6.44 -15.47 5.01
N PHE A 92 7.12 -16.59 5.21
CA PHE A 92 6.64 -17.91 4.85
C PHE A 92 6.08 -18.64 6.08
N ASN A 93 5.21 -19.61 5.82
CA ASN A 93 4.94 -20.67 6.78
C ASN A 93 6.12 -21.66 6.75
N ASP A 94 5.95 -22.91 7.19
CA ASP A 94 7.06 -23.88 7.17
C ASP A 94 7.44 -24.22 5.73
N PRO A 95 8.62 -23.82 5.22
CA PRO A 95 8.97 -24.00 3.81
C PRO A 95 9.16 -25.49 3.42
N ARG A 96 9.15 -26.40 4.39
CA ARG A 96 9.19 -27.85 4.15
C ARG A 96 7.82 -28.41 3.77
N GLN A 97 6.74 -27.66 4.03
CA GLN A 97 5.39 -28.03 3.64
C GLN A 97 5.08 -27.52 2.23
N ALA A 98 4.42 -28.35 1.42
CA ALA A 98 4.10 -27.99 0.05
C ALA A 98 3.15 -26.79 0.00
N GLY A 99 3.51 -25.75 -0.74
CA GLY A 99 2.72 -24.52 -0.85
C GLY A 99 2.95 -23.48 0.25
N GLU A 100 3.84 -23.75 1.21
CA GLU A 100 4.03 -22.91 2.40
C GLU A 100 5.33 -22.08 2.39
N GLY A 101 6.27 -22.43 1.51
CA GLY A 101 7.51 -21.70 1.26
C GLY A 101 7.44 -20.78 0.03
N TYR A 102 8.60 -20.40 -0.51
CA TYR A 102 8.65 -19.64 -1.77
C TYR A 102 7.83 -20.32 -2.89
N PRO A 103 7.03 -19.56 -3.68
CA PRO A 103 6.90 -18.10 -3.72
C PRO A 103 5.77 -17.51 -2.86
N PHE A 104 5.19 -18.26 -1.93
CA PHE A 104 3.99 -17.88 -1.17
C PHE A 104 4.31 -16.98 0.04
N ASP A 105 4.77 -15.76 -0.24
CA ASP A 105 4.99 -14.73 0.77
C ASP A 105 3.66 -14.22 1.37
N ASN A 106 3.41 -14.53 2.64
CA ASN A 106 2.17 -14.17 3.34
C ASN A 106 2.02 -12.67 3.60
N LEU A 107 3.08 -11.87 3.50
CA LEU A 107 2.97 -10.41 3.61
C LEU A 107 2.60 -9.75 2.29
N GLN A 108 2.68 -10.47 1.17
CA GLN A 108 2.36 -9.95 -0.15
C GLN A 108 0.84 -9.96 -0.38
N MET A 109 0.20 -8.80 -0.26
CA MET A 109 -1.27 -8.70 -0.40
C MET A 109 -1.71 -8.46 -1.84
N SER A 110 -1.06 -7.52 -2.52
CA SER A 110 -1.46 -7.06 -3.86
C SER A 110 -0.38 -6.17 -4.48
N SER A 111 -0.68 -5.52 -5.60
CA SER A 111 0.17 -4.52 -6.25
C SER A 111 -0.67 -3.34 -6.69
N LEU A 112 -0.18 -2.11 -6.50
CA LEU A 112 -0.78 -0.91 -7.08
C LEU A 112 0.04 -0.46 -8.28
N ARG A 113 -0.65 -0.14 -9.37
CA ARG A 113 -0.04 0.30 -10.62
C ARG A 113 0.07 1.83 -10.67
N PRO A 114 1.00 2.38 -11.48
CA PRO A 114 1.06 3.81 -11.76
C PRO A 114 -0.31 4.38 -12.15
N GLY A 115 -0.65 5.55 -11.64
CA GLY A 115 -1.95 6.19 -11.86
C GLY A 115 -3.04 5.78 -10.87
N THR A 116 -2.80 4.79 -9.99
CA THR A 116 -3.78 4.43 -8.95
C THR A 116 -3.90 5.56 -7.92
N PRO A 117 -5.11 6.12 -7.67
CA PRO A 117 -5.30 7.10 -6.62
C PRO A 117 -5.18 6.44 -5.24
N VAL A 118 -4.57 7.14 -4.28
CA VAL A 118 -4.42 6.65 -2.91
C VAL A 118 -4.71 7.75 -1.88
N TYR A 119 -5.04 7.33 -0.66
CA TYR A 119 -5.11 8.19 0.53
C TYR A 119 -4.28 7.60 1.65
N THR A 120 -3.38 8.40 2.22
CA THR A 120 -2.50 7.97 3.31
C THR A 120 -3.21 8.04 4.66
N LEU A 121 -3.36 6.90 5.33
CA LEU A 121 -3.92 6.83 6.68
C LEU A 121 -2.87 7.19 7.72
N THR A 122 -1.67 6.63 7.57
CA THR A 122 -0.51 6.90 8.43
C THR A 122 0.79 6.51 7.72
N LYS A 123 1.92 6.83 8.34
CA LYS A 123 3.26 6.49 7.85
C LYS A 123 3.98 5.61 8.88
N SER A 124 4.96 4.83 8.44
CA SER A 124 5.84 4.09 9.34
C SER A 124 6.73 5.07 10.12
N LYS A 125 7.30 4.64 11.25
CA LYS A 125 8.15 5.52 12.07
C LYS A 125 9.39 6.00 11.30
N ASP A 126 9.98 5.13 10.48
CA ASP A 126 11.12 5.46 9.63
C ASP A 126 10.76 6.26 8.36
N GLN A 127 9.48 6.56 8.13
CA GLN A 127 8.94 7.26 6.96
C GLN A 127 9.14 6.54 5.61
N ARG A 128 9.69 5.33 5.57
CA ARG A 128 9.88 4.58 4.32
C ARG A 128 8.58 4.03 3.75
N TRP A 129 7.56 3.86 4.59
CA TRP A 129 6.29 3.28 4.20
C TRP A 129 5.10 4.18 4.51
N GLN A 130 4.08 4.09 3.66
CA GLN A 130 2.78 4.71 3.90
C GLN A 130 1.71 3.62 3.92
N TYR A 131 0.87 3.61 4.95
CA TYR A 131 -0.31 2.77 5.01
C TYR A 131 -1.45 3.48 4.30
N VAL A 132 -1.83 2.98 3.13
CA VAL A 132 -2.72 3.69 2.20
C VAL A 132 -4.00 2.93 1.95
N VAL A 133 -5.07 3.68 1.67
CA VAL A 133 -6.30 3.19 1.05
C VAL A 133 -6.21 3.44 -0.45
N SER A 134 -6.44 2.40 -1.24
CA SER A 134 -6.67 2.47 -2.69
C SER A 134 -8.09 1.97 -3.00
N PRO A 135 -8.58 2.07 -4.26
CA PRO A 135 -9.88 1.49 -4.62
C PRO A 135 -9.97 -0.03 -4.43
N ALA A 136 -8.85 -0.75 -4.50
CA ALA A 136 -8.81 -2.22 -4.50
C ALA A 136 -8.36 -2.83 -3.17
N VAL A 137 -7.45 -2.17 -2.46
CA VAL A 137 -6.78 -2.72 -1.27
C VAL A 137 -6.33 -1.62 -0.32
N THR A 138 -6.24 -1.95 0.97
CA THR A 138 -5.58 -1.12 1.99
C THR A 138 -4.36 -1.86 2.51
N GLY A 139 -3.20 -1.21 2.55
CA GLY A 139 -1.94 -1.84 2.94
C GLY A 139 -0.75 -0.88 2.93
N TRP A 140 0.42 -1.39 3.28
CA TRP A 140 1.67 -0.63 3.25
C TRP A 140 2.28 -0.62 1.85
N VAL A 141 2.74 0.54 1.41
CA VAL A 141 3.50 0.74 0.16
C VAL A 141 4.69 1.65 0.43
N HIS A 142 5.70 1.61 -0.44
CA HIS A 142 6.87 2.49 -0.32
C HIS A 142 6.49 3.95 -0.50
N SER A 143 7.07 4.81 0.33
CA SER A 143 6.76 6.24 0.36
C SER A 143 7.11 6.94 -0.94
N GLU A 144 8.23 6.60 -1.55
CA GLU A 144 8.73 7.16 -2.79
C GLU A 144 7.92 6.74 -4.03
N ASP A 145 7.01 5.78 -3.88
CA ASP A 145 6.13 5.32 -4.95
C ASP A 145 4.86 6.17 -5.05
N ILE A 146 4.65 7.09 -4.10
CA ILE A 146 3.49 7.99 -4.03
C ILE A 146 3.93 9.43 -4.28
N ALA A 147 3.27 10.09 -5.23
CA ALA A 147 3.29 11.55 -5.33
C ALA A 147 2.07 12.16 -4.66
N SER A 148 2.25 13.25 -3.91
CA SER A 148 1.14 14.01 -3.32
C SER A 148 0.30 14.69 -4.40
N THR A 149 -1.03 14.72 -4.21
CA THR A 149 -1.95 15.38 -5.15
C THR A 149 -2.74 16.49 -4.47
N ASP A 150 -2.79 17.65 -5.12
CA ASP A 150 -3.63 18.78 -4.69
C ASP A 150 -4.99 18.76 -5.41
N GLN A 151 -5.88 19.69 -5.02
CA GLN A 151 -7.21 19.76 -5.62
C GLN A 151 -7.17 20.11 -7.11
N LYS A 152 -6.20 20.93 -7.54
CA LYS A 152 -6.07 21.36 -8.94
C LYS A 152 -5.70 20.17 -9.83
N PHE A 153 -4.70 19.40 -9.42
CA PHE A 153 -4.28 18.17 -10.08
C PHE A 153 -5.44 17.17 -10.18
N ILE A 154 -6.12 16.90 -9.06
CA ILE A 154 -7.22 15.94 -9.02
C ILE A 154 -8.35 16.34 -9.97
N THR A 155 -8.75 17.62 -9.98
CA THR A 155 -9.79 18.11 -10.90
C THR A 155 -9.37 17.91 -12.36
N GLN A 156 -8.14 18.28 -12.71
CA GLN A 156 -7.64 18.12 -14.08
C GLN A 156 -7.54 16.65 -14.48
N TRP A 157 -7.04 15.78 -13.60
CA TRP A 157 -6.92 14.34 -13.83
C TRP A 157 -8.29 13.71 -14.11
N VAL A 158 -9.28 13.98 -13.26
CA VAL A 158 -10.64 13.44 -13.42
C VAL A 158 -11.30 13.95 -14.71
N LEU A 159 -11.12 15.24 -15.05
CA LEU A 159 -11.63 15.79 -16.31
C LEU A 159 -11.02 15.10 -17.54
N LEU A 160 -9.72 14.82 -17.54
CA LEU A 160 -9.05 14.11 -18.63
C LEU A 160 -9.49 12.64 -18.69
N ALA A 161 -9.63 11.99 -17.54
CA ALA A 161 -10.12 10.62 -17.44
C ALA A 161 -11.53 10.46 -18.04
N HIS A 162 -12.41 11.44 -17.81
CA HIS A 162 -13.76 11.43 -18.39
C HIS A 162 -13.77 11.66 -19.91
N LYS A 163 -12.73 12.30 -20.47
CA LYS A 163 -12.61 12.52 -21.92
C LYS A 163 -12.12 11.25 -22.61
N GLN A 164 -10.97 10.73 -22.19
CA GLN A 164 -10.37 9.55 -22.80
C GLN A 164 -9.29 8.96 -21.88
N LEU A 165 -9.56 7.79 -21.29
CA LEU A 165 -8.52 6.99 -20.65
C LEU A 165 -7.85 6.07 -21.67
N GLY A 166 -6.53 5.91 -21.53
CA GLY A 166 -5.79 4.86 -22.21
C GLY A 166 -5.67 3.62 -21.32
N ALA A 167 -5.59 2.45 -21.96
CA ALA A 167 -5.25 1.19 -21.30
C ALA A 167 -4.00 0.60 -21.93
N PHE A 168 -3.10 0.06 -21.11
CA PHE A 168 -2.00 -0.76 -21.61
C PHE A 168 -2.59 -2.09 -22.13
N ILE A 169 -2.27 -2.45 -23.37
CA ILE A 169 -2.72 -3.70 -24.02
C ILE A 169 -1.60 -4.73 -24.18
N ASN A 170 -0.39 -4.38 -23.73
CA ASN A 170 0.81 -5.22 -23.72
C ASN A 170 1.46 -5.16 -22.34
N ALA A 171 2.24 -6.19 -21.99
CA ALA A 171 3.04 -6.22 -20.78
C ALA A 171 4.38 -6.93 -21.06
N PRO A 172 5.55 -6.30 -20.79
CA PRO A 172 5.73 -4.96 -20.24
C PRO A 172 5.67 -3.82 -21.29
N VAL A 173 5.33 -2.60 -20.86
CA VAL A 173 5.42 -1.35 -21.65
C VAL A 173 6.28 -0.34 -20.91
N SER A 174 7.40 0.08 -21.50
CA SER A 174 8.24 1.13 -20.91
C SER A 174 7.67 2.51 -21.21
N VAL A 175 7.36 3.29 -20.17
CA VAL A 175 6.89 4.68 -20.31
C VAL A 175 8.07 5.62 -20.06
N HIS A 176 8.45 6.37 -21.09
CA HIS A 176 9.58 7.29 -21.06
C HIS A 176 9.34 8.47 -21.99
N ALA A 177 9.97 9.62 -21.72
CA ALA A 177 9.97 10.78 -22.61
C ALA A 177 11.31 11.50 -22.53
N ALA A 178 11.77 12.05 -23.68
CA ALA A 178 13.03 12.80 -23.76
C ALA A 178 14.25 12.08 -23.13
N GLY A 179 14.34 10.76 -23.28
CA GLY A 179 15.42 9.94 -22.72
C GLY A 179 15.29 9.61 -21.23
N VAL A 180 14.23 10.07 -20.57
CA VAL A 180 13.96 9.80 -19.14
C VAL A 180 12.92 8.71 -19.00
N TYR A 181 13.28 7.62 -18.33
CA TYR A 181 12.36 6.56 -17.92
C TYR A 181 11.50 7.02 -16.73
N TYR A 182 10.20 6.74 -16.80
CA TYR A 182 9.27 7.02 -15.70
C TYR A 182 8.86 5.74 -14.96
N PHE A 183 8.22 4.81 -15.67
CA PHE A 183 7.74 3.56 -15.09
C PHE A 183 7.48 2.51 -16.17
N THR A 184 7.23 1.27 -15.74
CA THR A 184 6.79 0.17 -16.61
C THR A 184 5.32 -0.09 -16.38
N GLY A 185 4.52 -0.05 -17.44
CA GLY A 185 3.16 -0.59 -17.45
C GLY A 185 3.20 -2.11 -17.60
N ARG A 186 2.43 -2.81 -16.77
CA ARG A 186 2.20 -4.26 -16.83
C ARG A 186 0.71 -4.53 -16.76
#